data_AF-A0A914TDR2-F1
#
_entry.id   AF-A0A914TDR2-F1
#
_cell.length_a   1.000
_cell.length_b   1.000
_cell.length_c   1.000
_cell.angle_alpha   90.00
_cell.angle_beta   90.00
_cell.angle_gamma   90.00
#
_symmetry.space_group_name_H-M   'P 1'
#
loop_
_entity.id
_entity.type
_entity.pdbx_description
1 polymer ?
#
loop_
_entity_poly.entity_id
_entity_poly.type
_entity_poly.pdbx_seq_one_letter_code
_entity_poly.pdbx_strand_id
1 'polypeptide(L)'
;MYPDLDQTEVVFVHKLASGEPTARSRALKKLHAFIKQRSEEESLSHETFTRLSKGLHYAMWMQDKPILQQELAENIASLIDDFNTHEEGALFVKIFFQALSTQWHLVDRWRMDKFLMVGLFLGLD
;
A
#
# COMPACT_ATOMS: atom_id res chain seq x y z
N MET A 1 -9.31 11.33 -18.77
CA MET A 1 -9.29 12.60 -18.01
C MET A 1 -9.67 12.21 -16.59
N TYR A 2 -8.70 12.09 -15.68
CA TYR A 2 -8.97 11.66 -14.32
C TYR A 2 -9.63 12.84 -13.57
N PRO A 3 -10.83 12.67 -13.00
CA PRO A 3 -11.46 13.70 -12.19
C PRO A 3 -10.54 14.07 -11.01
N ASP A 4 -10.68 15.31 -10.55
CA ASP A 4 -9.83 16.03 -9.60
C ASP A 4 -9.13 15.11 -8.58
N LEU A 5 -7.85 14.84 -8.83
CA LEU A 5 -7.05 13.98 -7.96
C LEU A 5 -6.75 14.73 -6.67
N ASP A 6 -7.04 14.13 -5.50
CA ASP A 6 -6.55 14.67 -4.23
C ASP A 6 -5.02 14.76 -4.31
N GLN A 7 -4.51 16.00 -4.28
CA GLN A 7 -3.09 16.28 -4.40
C GLN A 7 -2.26 15.56 -3.34
N THR A 8 -2.85 15.30 -2.17
CA THR A 8 -2.22 14.56 -1.06
C THR A 8 -1.96 13.11 -1.46
N GLU A 9 -2.94 12.44 -2.05
CA GLU A 9 -2.81 11.06 -2.51
C GLU A 9 -1.76 10.94 -3.61
N VAL A 10 -1.73 11.89 -4.56
CA VAL A 10 -0.72 11.94 -5.62
C VAL A 10 0.69 12.04 -5.04
N VAL A 11 0.89 12.89 -4.04
CA VAL A 11 2.18 13.02 -3.34
C VAL A 11 2.56 11.70 -2.66
N PHE A 12 1.62 11.03 -1.98
CA PHE A 12 1.88 9.72 -1.37
C PHE A 12 2.32 8.69 -2.40
N VAL A 13 1.56 8.52 -3.49
CA VAL A 13 1.86 7.55 -4.54
C VAL A 13 3.25 7.79 -5.13
N HIS A 14 3.59 9.04 -5.45
CA HIS A 14 4.92 9.37 -5.98
C HIS A 14 6.04 9.13 -4.98
N LYS A 15 5.84 9.42 -3.68
CA LYS A 15 6.87 9.20 -2.66
C LYS A 15 7.05 7.72 -2.31
N LEU A 16 5.97 6.94 -2.31
CA LEU A 16 6.00 5.48 -2.13
C LEU A 16 6.72 4.79 -3.30
N ALA A 17 6.51 5.29 -4.52
CA ALA A 17 7.20 4.80 -5.73
C ALA A 17 8.60 5.41 -5.96
N SER A 18 9.13 6.18 -5.00
CA SER A 18 10.44 6.84 -5.15
C SER A 18 11.59 5.83 -5.18
N GLY A 19 12.62 6.10 -5.99
CA GLY A 19 13.87 5.35 -5.95
C GLY A 19 14.65 5.49 -4.64
N GLU A 20 14.42 6.56 -3.88
CA GLU A 20 15.12 6.85 -2.62
C GLU A 20 14.48 6.07 -1.44
N PRO A 21 15.19 5.13 -0.78
CA PRO A 21 14.62 4.33 0.30
C PRO A 21 14.09 5.16 1.49
N THR A 22 14.79 6.23 1.84
CA THR A 22 14.42 7.16 2.91
C THR A 22 13.13 7.94 2.57
N ALA A 23 12.91 8.28 1.30
CA ALA A 23 11.66 8.90 0.87
C ALA A 23 10.49 7.93 1.01
N ARG A 24 10.66 6.66 0.59
CA ARG A 24 9.62 5.63 0.72
C ARG A 24 9.25 5.35 2.17
N SER A 25 10.24 5.16 3.03
CA SER A 25 10.04 4.89 4.46
C SER A 25 9.29 6.04 5.15
N ARG A 26 9.69 7.30 4.86
CA ARG A 26 8.98 8.49 5.39
C ARG A 26 7.56 8.60 4.85
N ALA A 27 7.34 8.24 3.59
CA ALA A 27 6.01 8.26 2.98
C ALA A 27 5.09 7.23 3.63
N LEU A 28 5.57 6.01 3.85
CA LEU A 28 4.80 4.96 4.51
C LEU A 28 4.44 5.34 5.96
N LYS A 29 5.40 5.88 6.73
CA LYS A 29 5.12 6.39 8.08
C LYS A 29 4.05 7.50 8.09
N LYS A 30 4.08 8.39 7.10
CA LYS A 30 3.05 9.44 6.96
C LYS A 30 1.71 8.89 6.49
N LEU A 31 1.72 7.80 5.73
CA LEU A 31 0.52 7.15 5.23
C LEU A 31 -0.33 6.58 6.36
N HIS A 32 0.31 5.97 7.37
CA HIS A 32 -0.34 5.52 8.61
C HIS A 32 -1.17 6.66 9.23
N ALA A 33 -0.51 7.80 9.52
CA ALA A 33 -1.17 8.95 10.10
C ALA A 33 -2.29 9.54 9.22
N PHE A 34 -2.09 9.53 7.89
CA PHE A 34 -3.10 9.99 6.94
C PHE A 34 -4.34 9.08 6.92
N ILE A 35 -4.15 7.76 6.88
CA ILE A 35 -5.25 6.79 6.88
C ILE A 35 -6.05 6.93 8.17
N LYS A 36 -5.37 6.96 9.31
CA LYS A 36 -6.02 7.11 10.61
C LYS A 36 -6.86 8.38 10.69
N GLN A 37 -6.26 9.53 10.33
CA GLN A 37 -6.98 10.80 10.34
C GLN A 37 -8.18 10.78 9.38
N ARG A 38 -7.98 10.32 8.13
CA ARG A 38 -9.05 10.34 7.15
C ARG A 38 -10.18 9.39 7.56
N SER A 39 -9.87 8.16 7.95
CA SER A 39 -10.89 7.17 8.35
C SER A 39 -11.72 7.61 9.57
N GLU A 40 -11.16 8.46 10.46
CA GLU A 40 -11.91 9.11 11.55
C GLU A 40 -12.83 10.25 11.06
N GLU A 41 -12.40 11.05 10.07
CA GLU A 41 -13.13 12.20 9.54
C GLU A 41 -14.19 11.81 8.48
N GLU A 42 -13.80 10.97 7.52
CA GLU A 42 -14.58 10.54 6.36
C GLU A 42 -14.07 9.20 5.80
N SER A 43 -14.99 8.31 5.42
CA SER A 43 -14.62 7.02 4.85
C SER A 43 -13.76 7.15 3.59
N LEU A 44 -12.68 6.38 3.52
CA LEU A 44 -11.80 6.37 2.35
C LEU A 44 -12.48 5.68 1.14
N SER A 45 -12.40 6.34 -0.01
CA SER A 45 -13.05 5.84 -1.24
C SER A 45 -12.29 4.66 -1.87
N HIS A 46 -13.01 3.86 -2.66
CA HIS A 46 -12.40 2.81 -3.49
C HIS A 46 -11.29 3.35 -4.40
N GLU A 47 -11.47 4.55 -4.96
CA GLU A 47 -10.47 5.15 -5.85
C GLU A 47 -9.20 5.55 -5.11
N THR A 48 -9.34 6.13 -3.91
CA THR A 48 -8.23 6.45 -3.02
C THR A 48 -7.42 5.19 -2.70
N PHE A 49 -8.08 4.12 -2.28
CA PHE A 49 -7.41 2.84 -2.04
C PHE A 49 -6.73 2.26 -3.28
N THR A 50 -7.36 2.39 -4.44
CA THR A 50 -6.76 1.92 -5.70
C THR A 50 -5.46 2.67 -6.02
N ARG A 51 -5.42 3.99 -5.78
CA ARG A 51 -4.23 4.81 -6.00
C ARG A 51 -3.14 4.48 -4.98
N LEU A 52 -3.48 4.45 -3.69
CA LEU A 52 -2.53 4.11 -2.62
C LEU A 52 -1.93 2.71 -2.80
N SER A 53 -2.76 1.72 -3.15
CA SER A 53 -2.31 0.33 -3.40
C SER A 53 -1.28 0.25 -4.53
N LYS A 54 -1.39 1.09 -5.57
CA LYS A 54 -0.34 1.18 -6.61
C LYS A 54 0.97 1.72 -6.04
N GLY A 55 0.91 2.76 -5.22
CA GLY A 55 2.09 3.30 -4.53
C GLY A 55 2.79 2.26 -3.66
N LEU A 56 2.01 1.53 -2.85
CA LEU A 56 2.49 0.45 -1.99
C LEU A 56 3.07 -0.72 -2.78
N HIS A 57 2.43 -1.11 -3.89
CA HIS A 57 2.95 -2.11 -4.81
C HIS A 57 4.36 -1.73 -5.30
N TYR A 58 4.56 -0.49 -5.75
CA TYR A 58 5.88 -0.02 -6.18
C TYR A 58 6.87 0.13 -5.03
N ALA A 59 6.42 0.49 -3.83
CA ALA A 59 7.29 0.48 -2.66
C ALA A 59 7.88 -0.92 -2.42
N MET A 60 7.04 -1.96 -2.51
CA MET A 60 7.46 -3.36 -2.41
C MET A 60 8.33 -3.79 -3.60
N TRP A 61 7.96 -3.37 -4.81
CA TRP A 61 8.72 -3.64 -6.04
C TRP A 61 10.18 -3.18 -5.93
N MET A 62 10.40 -2.00 -5.34
CA MET A 62 11.72 -1.38 -5.19
C MET A 62 12.54 -1.89 -3.98
N GLN A 63 12.00 -2.82 -3.18
CA GLN A 63 12.71 -3.39 -2.03
C GLN A 63 13.39 -4.71 -2.40
N ASP A 64 14.72 -4.68 -2.55
CA ASP A 64 15.51 -5.84 -2.95
C ASP A 64 16.23 -6.53 -1.79
N LYS A 65 16.30 -5.90 -0.60
CA LYS A 65 16.96 -6.49 0.58
C LYS A 65 15.99 -7.41 1.34
N PRO A 66 16.26 -8.73 1.48
CA PRO A 66 15.30 -9.69 2.06
C PRO A 66 14.75 -9.30 3.44
N ILE A 67 15.62 -8.90 4.36
CA ILE A 67 15.22 -8.49 5.73
C ILE A 67 14.23 -7.31 5.65
N LEU A 68 14.52 -6.33 4.79
CA LEU A 68 13.67 -5.15 4.63
C LEU A 68 12.40 -5.45 3.82
N GLN A 69 12.35 -6.54 3.06
CA GLN A 69 11.11 -6.98 2.40
C GLN A 69 10.11 -7.45 3.45
N GLN A 70 10.56 -8.22 4.44
CA GLN A 70 9.70 -8.70 5.52
C GLN A 70 9.18 -7.53 6.35
N GLU A 71 10.08 -6.66 6.82
CA GLU A 71 9.68 -5.46 7.58
C GLU A 71 8.71 -4.56 6.80
N LEU A 72 8.92 -4.42 5.48
CA LEU A 72 8.01 -3.65 4.64
C LEU A 72 6.65 -4.33 4.48
N ALA A 73 6.62 -5.65 4.30
CA ALA A 73 5.38 -6.40 4.17
C ALA A 73 4.54 -6.34 5.46
N GLU A 74 5.17 -6.51 6.62
CA GLU A 74 4.55 -6.35 7.94
C GLU A 74 3.99 -4.92 8.12
N ASN A 75 4.76 -3.90 7.76
CA ASN A 75 4.34 -2.49 7.87
C ASN A 75 3.17 -2.14 6.91
N ILE A 76 3.14 -2.74 5.73
CA ILE A 76 2.00 -2.59 4.81
C ILE A 76 0.76 -3.28 5.38
N ALA A 77 0.91 -4.46 5.97
CA ALA A 77 -0.20 -5.20 6.56
C ALA A 77 -0.80 -4.48 7.77
N SER A 78 0.05 -3.91 8.63
CA SER A 78 -0.39 -3.16 9.81
C SER A 78 -1.12 -1.86 9.49
N LEU A 79 -1.27 -1.46 8.21
CA LEU A 79 -2.17 -0.38 7.82
C LEU A 79 -3.64 -0.73 8.09
N ILE A 80 -3.98 -2.02 8.19
CA ILE A 80 -5.33 -2.48 8.54
C ILE A 80 -5.76 -1.93 9.91
N ASP A 81 -4.81 -1.80 10.84
CA ASP A 81 -5.05 -1.32 12.20
C ASP A 81 -5.32 0.19 12.27
N ASP A 82 -5.03 0.94 11.20
CA ASP A 82 -5.25 2.39 11.15
C ASP A 82 -6.69 2.77 10.74
N PHE A 83 -7.49 1.81 10.25
CA PHE A 83 -8.87 2.08 9.86
C PHE A 83 -9.81 2.13 11.06
N ASN A 84 -10.74 3.08 11.03
CA ASN A 84 -11.77 3.28 12.05
C ASN A 84 -12.86 2.19 11.99
N THR A 85 -13.08 1.58 10.81
CA THR A 85 -14.09 0.54 10.61
C THR A 85 -13.51 -0.72 9.98
N HIS A 86 -14.05 -1.89 10.35
CA HIS A 86 -13.66 -3.17 9.76
C HIS A 86 -13.99 -3.24 8.27
N GLU A 87 -15.07 -2.57 7.83
CA GLU A 87 -15.48 -2.50 6.43
C GLU A 87 -14.43 -1.78 5.57
N GLU A 88 -13.81 -0.71 6.07
CA GLU A 88 -12.73 -0.01 5.38
C GLU A 88 -11.46 -0.86 5.29
N GLY A 89 -11.07 -1.54 6.38
CA GLY A 89 -9.96 -2.49 6.38
C GLY A 89 -10.16 -3.61 5.36
N ALA A 90 -11.36 -4.23 5.36
CA ALA A 90 -11.71 -5.27 4.39
C ALA A 90 -11.71 -4.74 2.95
N LEU A 91 -12.19 -3.51 2.73
CA LEU A 91 -12.16 -2.87 1.41
C LEU A 91 -10.72 -2.60 0.94
N PHE A 92 -9.85 -2.12 1.82
CA PHE A 92 -8.43 -1.94 1.54
C PHE A 92 -7.78 -3.26 1.12
N VAL A 93 -7.97 -4.33 1.92
CA VAL A 93 -7.43 -5.67 1.62
C VAL A 93 -7.91 -6.15 0.25
N LYS A 94 -9.21 -6.07 -0.02
CA LYS A 94 -9.80 -6.44 -1.31
C LYS A 94 -9.15 -5.70 -2.48
N ILE A 95 -9.04 -4.38 -2.38
CA ILE A 95 -8.48 -3.53 -3.44
C ILE A 95 -6.97 -3.79 -3.61
N PHE A 96 -6.26 -4.04 -2.51
CA PHE A 96 -4.84 -4.35 -2.55
C PHE A 96 -4.58 -5.67 -3.29
N PHE A 97 -5.35 -6.73 -3.00
CA PHE A 97 -5.28 -7.99 -3.75
C PHE A 97 -5.68 -7.83 -5.22
N GLN A 98 -6.67 -6.98 -5.52
CA GLN A 98 -7.00 -6.65 -6.91
C GLN A 98 -5.82 -5.96 -7.62
N ALA A 99 -5.13 -5.04 -6.95
CA ALA A 99 -3.96 -4.36 -7.49
C ALA A 99 -2.78 -5.34 -7.71
N LEU A 100 -2.56 -6.28 -6.79
CA LEU A 100 -1.56 -7.35 -6.95
C LEU A 100 -1.90 -8.26 -8.13
N SER A 101 -3.13 -8.76 -8.21
CA SER A 101 -3.57 -9.67 -9.28
C SER A 101 -3.46 -9.04 -10.67
N THR A 102 -3.82 -7.76 -10.80
CA THR A 102 -3.74 -7.01 -12.07
C THR A 102 -2.31 -6.94 -12.59
N GLN A 103 -1.33 -6.80 -11.69
CA GLN A 103 0.09 -6.66 -12.06
C GLN A 103 0.86 -7.98 -12.01
N TRP A 104 0.23 -9.08 -11.57
CA TRP A 104 0.90 -10.36 -11.32
C TRP A 104 1.66 -10.90 -12.53
N HIS A 105 1.10 -10.74 -13.72
CA HIS A 105 1.71 -11.17 -14.98
C HIS A 105 3.02 -10.44 -15.33
N LEU A 106 3.31 -9.30 -14.69
CA LEU A 106 4.54 -8.52 -14.87
C LEU A 106 5.62 -8.90 -13.83
N VAL A 107 5.25 -9.61 -12.76
CA VAL A 107 6.16 -10.02 -11.70
C VAL A 107 6.97 -11.22 -12.18
N ASP A 108 8.28 -11.04 -12.34
CA ASP A 108 9.18 -12.13 -12.68
C ASP A 108 9.46 -13.04 -11.46
N ARG A 109 10.01 -14.22 -11.74
CA ARG A 109 10.27 -15.27 -10.75
C ARG A 109 11.03 -14.78 -9.52
N TRP A 110 11.96 -13.83 -9.66
CA TRP A 110 12.82 -13.36 -8.56
C TRP A 110 12.08 -12.43 -7.60
N ARG A 111 10.93 -11.89 -8.00
CA ARG A 111 10.13 -10.96 -7.21
C ARG A 111 8.86 -11.60 -6.62
N MET A 112 8.51 -12.81 -7.02
CA MET A 112 7.27 -13.46 -6.57
C MET A 112 7.21 -13.62 -5.06
N ASP A 113 8.29 -14.11 -4.43
CA ASP A 113 8.30 -14.45 -3.00
C ASP A 113 7.91 -13.27 -2.11
N LYS A 114 8.43 -12.08 -2.44
CA LYS A 114 8.14 -10.87 -1.65
C LYS A 114 6.70 -10.38 -1.81
N PHE A 115 6.10 -10.52 -2.99
CA PHE A 115 4.68 -10.17 -3.18
C PHE A 115 3.73 -11.19 -2.55
N LEU A 116 4.09 -12.47 -2.56
CA LEU A 116 3.36 -13.51 -1.83
C LEU A 116 3.40 -13.26 -0.32
N MET A 117 4.54 -12.82 0.21
CA MET A 117 4.69 -12.48 1.62
C MET A 117 3.75 -11.35 2.06
N VAL A 118 3.59 -10.28 1.26
CA VAL A 118 2.60 -9.23 1.58
C VAL A 118 1.18 -9.80 1.61
N GLY A 119 0.83 -10.66 0.64
CA GLY A 119 -0.47 -11.33 0.63
C GLY A 119 -0.68 -12.26 1.84
N LEU A 120 0.39 -12.91 2.32
CA LEU A 120 0.33 -13.73 3.53
C LEU A 120 0.03 -12.87 4.76
N PHE A 121 0.77 -11.78 4.98
CA PHE A 121 0.55 -10.91 6.14
C PHE A 121 -0.86 -10.29 6.13
N LEU A 122 -1.33 -9.78 4.99
CA LEU A 122 -2.69 -9.23 4.86
C LEU A 122 -3.82 -10.25 5.05
N GLY A 123 -3.53 -11.56 5.01
CA GLY A 123 -4.51 -12.62 5.17
C GLY A 123 -4.53 -13.28 6.55
N LEU A 124 -3.61 -12.89 7.45
CA LEU A 124 -3.48 -13.44 8.80
C LEU A 124 -4.09 -12.54 9.89
N ASP A 125 -4.40 -11.29 9.56
CA ASP A 125 -5.02 -10.27 10.42
C ASP A 125 -6.49 -10.04 10.03
#